data_AF-A0AAJ2L9P2-F1
#
_entry.id   AF-A0AAJ2L9P2-F1
#
_cell.length_a   1.000
_cell.length_b   1.000
_cell.length_c   1.000
_cell.angle_alpha   90.00
_cell.angle_beta   90.00
_cell.angle_gamma   90.00
#
_symmetry.space_group_name_H-M   'P 1'
#
loop_
_entity.id
_entity.type
_entity.pdbx_description
1 polymer ?
#
loop_
_entity_poly.entity_id
_entity_poly.type
_entity_poly.pdbx_seq_one_letter_code
_entity_poly.pdbx_strand_id
1 'polypeptide(L)'
;MKRFFYFGSFILLAAGQLGCSKDNPTPTPEPEPIKLEREAVKFALQGRPQYLAEAYRFVGKDSVDLLKLDTNYAKYRNIVFFSFYFDEGYINFWSGSQFPNTEIPGDAKTFNLGIRVDRPTGLRCYWEEDKGTLRIESDRMTDYFPMVILGKKAYLETSSFINHRTIEMVKAAQVKSQAIFIYEDVDPKLGNVKYKITLKPMYEYYREPNQQWDANFAVF
;
A
#
# COMPACT_ATOMS: atom_id res chain seq x y z
N MET A 1 95.02 9.11 -25.06
CA MET A 1 95.07 7.69 -25.48
C MET A 1 94.04 6.90 -24.68
N LYS A 2 93.38 5.88 -25.27
CA LYS A 2 92.60 4.77 -24.65
C LYS A 2 91.60 5.16 -23.51
N ARG A 3 90.27 5.07 -23.71
CA ARG A 3 89.41 3.85 -23.57
C ARG A 3 89.52 3.24 -22.15
N PHE A 4 88.47 2.89 -21.40
CA PHE A 4 86.99 2.84 -21.55
C PHE A 4 86.35 3.17 -20.17
N PHE A 5 85.05 3.12 -19.83
CA PHE A 5 83.77 2.72 -20.47
C PHE A 5 82.61 3.55 -19.82
N TYR A 6 81.38 3.47 -20.34
CA TYR A 6 80.14 3.83 -19.62
C TYR A 6 79.02 2.84 -20.01
N PHE A 7 78.53 2.07 -19.04
CA PHE A 7 77.28 1.29 -19.03
C PHE A 7 76.97 1.02 -17.54
N GLY A 8 75.76 1.15 -16.99
CA GLY A 8 74.48 1.46 -17.63
C GLY A 8 73.46 0.32 -17.57
N SER A 9 73.14 -0.22 -16.38
CA SER A 9 71.84 -0.89 -16.10
C SER A 9 71.60 -1.26 -14.64
N PHE A 10 70.36 -1.01 -14.20
CA PHE A 10 69.50 -1.83 -13.34
C PHE A 10 70.11 -2.76 -12.27
N ILE A 11 69.79 -2.47 -11.00
CA ILE A 11 69.09 -3.45 -10.14
C ILE A 11 67.89 -2.75 -9.49
N LEU A 12 66.71 -3.35 -9.64
CA LEU A 12 65.42 -2.87 -9.14
C LEU A 12 64.86 -3.93 -8.18
N LEU A 13 64.91 -3.66 -6.87
CA LEU A 13 64.44 -4.48 -5.73
C LEU A 13 64.53 -3.55 -4.50
N ALA A 14 63.62 -3.48 -3.54
CA ALA A 14 62.26 -4.00 -3.33
C ALA A 14 61.60 -3.06 -2.27
N ALA A 15 60.36 -3.15 -1.81
CA ALA A 15 59.20 -3.98 -2.14
C ALA A 15 57.95 -3.09 -1.94
N GLY A 16 57.02 -3.08 -2.90
CA GLY A 16 55.90 -2.15 -2.90
C GLY A 16 54.59 -2.78 -3.33
N GLN A 17 54.14 -3.83 -2.64
CA GLN A 17 52.81 -4.44 -2.81
C GLN A 17 52.19 -4.91 -1.49
N LEU A 18 52.01 -3.98 -0.53
CA LEU A 18 50.87 -4.08 0.38
C LEU A 18 49.64 -3.63 -0.40
N GLY A 19 48.88 -4.58 -0.92
CA GLY A 19 47.79 -4.29 -1.86
C GLY A 19 47.02 -5.55 -2.31
N CYS A 20 46.72 -6.46 -1.39
CA CYS A 20 45.83 -7.57 -1.70
C CYS A 20 44.43 -7.05 -2.05
N SER A 21 44.10 -7.26 -3.32
CA SER A 21 42.79 -7.15 -3.97
C SER A 21 41.56 -7.00 -3.07
N LYS A 22 40.89 -5.86 -3.26
CA LYS A 22 39.42 -5.67 -3.22
C LYS A 22 38.61 -6.88 -2.71
N ASP A 23 38.14 -6.77 -1.48
CA ASP A 23 36.85 -7.30 -1.10
C ASP A 23 35.78 -6.63 -1.97
N ASN A 24 35.43 -7.24 -3.11
CA ASN A 24 34.15 -6.95 -3.74
C ASN A 24 33.09 -7.55 -2.81
N PRO A 25 32.23 -6.75 -2.14
CA PRO A 25 31.13 -7.33 -1.40
C PRO A 25 30.24 -8.07 -2.39
N THR A 26 30.20 -9.40 -2.28
CA THR A 26 29.23 -10.22 -3.02
C THR A 26 27.86 -9.61 -2.77
N PRO A 27 27.11 -9.19 -3.82
CA PRO A 27 25.79 -8.64 -3.62
C PRO A 27 24.97 -9.65 -2.84
N THR A 28 24.53 -9.27 -1.63
CA THR A 28 23.60 -10.10 -0.87
C THR A 28 22.39 -10.31 -1.78
N PRO A 29 22.02 -11.55 -2.11
CA PRO A 29 20.88 -11.79 -2.98
C PRO A 29 19.67 -11.09 -2.36
N GLU A 30 18.95 -10.29 -3.15
CA GLU A 30 17.74 -9.64 -2.66
C GLU A 30 16.79 -10.73 -2.15
N PRO A 31 16.20 -10.56 -0.95
CA PRO A 31 15.30 -11.58 -0.41
C PRO A 31 14.15 -11.80 -1.38
N GLU A 32 13.77 -13.07 -1.59
CA GLU A 32 12.70 -13.40 -2.53
C GLU A 32 11.42 -12.60 -2.21
N PRO A 33 10.70 -12.08 -3.23
CA PRO A 33 9.49 -11.31 -2.99
C PRO A 33 8.47 -12.12 -2.19
N ILE A 34 8.05 -11.57 -1.04
CA ILE A 34 6.99 -12.17 -0.23
C ILE A 34 5.73 -12.28 -1.10
N LYS A 35 5.23 -13.50 -1.27
CA LYS A 35 3.96 -13.78 -1.94
C LYS A 35 2.87 -13.96 -0.88
N LEU A 36 1.68 -13.44 -1.16
CA LEU A 36 0.49 -13.64 -0.34
C LEU A 36 -0.34 -14.80 -0.89
N GLU A 37 -1.04 -15.49 0.01
CA GLU A 37 -2.04 -16.50 -0.36
C GLU A 37 -3.35 -15.84 -0.79
N ARG A 38 -3.87 -16.21 -1.97
CA ARG A 38 -5.09 -15.63 -2.56
C ARG A 38 -6.26 -15.61 -1.59
N GLU A 39 -6.52 -16.76 -0.94
CA GLU A 39 -7.62 -16.92 -0.01
C GLU A 39 -7.44 -16.11 1.29
N ALA A 40 -6.20 -15.87 1.73
CA ALA A 40 -5.93 -15.01 2.89
C ALA A 40 -6.24 -13.54 2.58
N VAL A 41 -5.88 -13.06 1.38
CA VAL A 41 -6.20 -11.69 0.94
C VAL A 41 -7.70 -11.54 0.67
N LYS A 42 -8.32 -12.52 0.01
CA LYS A 42 -9.77 -12.58 -0.19
C LYS A 42 -10.51 -12.52 1.15
N PHE A 43 -10.15 -13.34 2.13
CA PHE A 43 -10.76 -13.33 3.46
C PHE A 43 -10.67 -11.98 4.19
N ALA A 44 -9.60 -11.21 3.94
CA ALA A 44 -9.38 -9.90 4.56
C ALA A 44 -10.17 -8.75 3.91
N LEU A 45 -10.44 -8.83 2.61
CA LEU A 45 -10.99 -7.72 1.83
C LEU A 45 -12.41 -7.99 1.27
N GLN A 46 -12.77 -9.24 1.00
CA GLN A 46 -14.06 -9.63 0.42
C GLN A 46 -15.23 -9.19 1.31
N GLY A 47 -16.15 -8.40 0.76
CA GLY A 47 -17.39 -8.01 1.43
C GLY A 47 -17.22 -7.24 2.75
N ARG A 48 -16.01 -6.76 3.07
CA ARG A 48 -15.71 -5.99 4.27
C ARG A 48 -15.45 -4.53 3.91
N PRO A 49 -16.17 -3.55 4.48
CA PRO A 49 -15.90 -2.14 4.22
C PRO A 49 -14.48 -1.75 4.66
N GLN A 50 -13.78 -1.04 3.79
CA GLN A 50 -12.41 -0.59 3.96
C GLN A 50 -12.36 0.94 3.99
N TYR A 51 -11.82 1.49 5.08
CA TYR A 51 -11.63 2.91 5.31
C TYR A 51 -10.34 3.41 4.68
N LEU A 52 -10.38 4.58 4.02
CA LEU A 52 -9.20 5.28 3.53
C LEU A 52 -8.41 5.88 4.69
N ALA A 53 -7.41 5.16 5.19
CA ALA A 53 -6.60 5.62 6.31
C ALA A 53 -5.61 6.70 5.88
N GLU A 54 -4.90 6.50 4.77
CA GLU A 54 -3.84 7.40 4.28
C GLU A 54 -3.80 7.41 2.75
N ALA A 55 -3.34 8.52 2.18
CA ALA A 55 -3.01 8.59 0.77
C ALA A 55 -1.84 9.56 0.56
N TYR A 56 -0.75 9.05 0.00
CA TYR A 56 0.48 9.82 -0.22
C TYR A 56 0.93 9.74 -1.68
N ARG A 57 1.47 10.85 -2.18
CA ARG A 57 2.28 10.91 -3.41
C ARG A 57 3.71 11.26 -3.05
N PHE A 58 4.65 10.49 -3.57
CA PHE A 58 6.09 10.67 -3.39
C PHE A 58 6.75 11.13 -4.69
N VAL A 59 7.71 12.05 -4.58
CA VAL A 59 8.57 12.52 -5.67
C VAL A 59 10.01 12.38 -5.19
N GLY A 60 10.70 11.32 -5.59
CA GLY A 60 11.99 10.96 -5.01
C GLY A 60 11.87 10.67 -3.51
N LYS A 61 12.41 11.57 -2.67
CA LYS A 61 12.33 11.49 -1.20
C LYS A 61 11.22 12.36 -0.60
N ASP A 62 10.68 13.32 -1.35
CA ASP A 62 9.63 14.22 -0.88
C ASP A 62 8.28 13.50 -0.91
N SER A 63 7.39 13.85 0.03
CA SER A 63 6.06 13.25 0.13
C SER A 63 4.99 14.31 0.38
N VAL A 64 3.81 14.10 -0.20
CA VAL A 64 2.63 14.96 -0.01
C VAL A 64 1.44 14.11 0.40
N ASP A 65 0.79 14.50 1.48
CA ASP A 65 -0.45 13.93 2.00
C ASP A 65 -1.63 14.40 1.14
N LEU A 66 -2.19 13.50 0.34
CA LEU A 66 -3.30 13.79 -0.56
C LEU A 66 -4.60 14.06 0.21
N LEU A 67 -4.76 13.54 1.43
CA LEU A 67 -5.89 13.86 2.31
C LEU A 67 -5.88 15.32 2.80
N LYS A 68 -4.75 16.02 2.65
CA LYS A 68 -4.62 17.46 2.95
C LYS A 68 -4.56 18.32 1.70
N LEU A 69 -3.99 17.82 0.60
CA LEU A 69 -3.87 18.54 -0.66
C LEU A 69 -5.20 18.57 -1.45
N ASP A 70 -5.92 17.45 -1.51
CA ASP A 70 -7.15 17.32 -2.29
C ASP A 70 -8.38 17.19 -1.37
N THR A 71 -9.28 18.16 -1.49
CA THR A 71 -10.54 18.18 -0.72
C THR A 71 -11.45 16.99 -1.02
N ASN A 72 -11.35 16.37 -2.19
CA ASN A 72 -12.08 15.15 -2.53
C ASN A 72 -11.57 13.96 -1.71
N TYR A 73 -10.25 13.79 -1.61
CA TYR A 73 -9.60 12.78 -0.76
C TYR A 73 -10.04 12.94 0.70
N ALA A 74 -10.06 14.17 1.21
CA ALA A 74 -10.54 14.47 2.57
C ALA A 74 -12.03 14.17 2.77
N LYS A 75 -12.88 14.51 1.79
CA LYS A 75 -14.33 14.27 1.82
C LYS A 75 -14.63 12.77 1.79
N TYR A 76 -14.12 12.06 0.78
CA TYR A 76 -14.43 10.66 0.54
C TYR A 76 -14.00 9.75 1.68
N ARG A 77 -12.86 10.03 2.33
CA ARG A 77 -12.44 9.37 3.57
C ARG A 77 -13.54 9.22 4.64
N ASN A 78 -14.45 10.20 4.73
CA ASN A 78 -15.48 10.23 5.77
C ASN A 78 -16.85 9.68 5.32
N ILE A 79 -17.05 9.41 4.03
CA ILE A 79 -18.36 9.04 3.45
C ILE A 79 -18.34 7.86 2.46
N VAL A 80 -17.17 7.37 2.05
CA VAL A 80 -16.98 6.28 1.08
C VAL A 80 -16.07 5.21 1.69
N PHE A 81 -16.56 3.97 1.72
CA PHE A 81 -15.84 2.83 2.29
C PHE A 81 -15.83 1.68 1.28
N PHE A 82 -14.64 1.26 0.82
CA PHE A 82 -14.51 0.31 -0.29
C PHE A 82 -14.89 -1.11 0.13
N SER A 83 -15.61 -1.85 -0.70
CA SER A 83 -15.88 -3.28 -0.52
C SER A 83 -15.40 -4.04 -1.76
N PHE A 84 -14.55 -5.03 -1.55
CA PHE A 84 -13.96 -5.80 -2.64
C PHE A 84 -14.83 -7.03 -2.94
N TYR A 85 -14.97 -7.34 -4.22
CA TYR A 85 -15.68 -8.50 -4.75
C TYR A 85 -14.73 -9.24 -5.72
N PHE A 86 -13.92 -10.12 -5.15
CA PHE A 86 -12.80 -10.83 -5.76
C PHE A 86 -13.22 -11.80 -6.86
N ASP A 87 -14.31 -12.53 -6.65
CA ASP A 87 -14.76 -13.56 -7.60
C ASP A 87 -15.42 -12.91 -8.82
N GLU A 88 -15.98 -11.71 -8.61
CA GLU A 88 -16.64 -10.88 -9.61
C GLU A 88 -15.70 -9.81 -10.23
N GLY A 89 -14.49 -9.66 -9.67
CA GLY A 89 -13.42 -8.78 -10.15
C GLY A 89 -13.70 -7.27 -10.03
N TYR A 90 -14.57 -6.82 -9.11
CA TYR A 90 -14.90 -5.40 -8.95
C TYR A 90 -14.75 -4.90 -7.51
N ILE A 91 -14.68 -3.58 -7.36
CA ILE A 91 -14.70 -2.90 -6.07
C ILE A 91 -15.91 -1.94 -6.08
N ASN A 92 -16.80 -2.11 -5.11
CA ASN A 92 -17.88 -1.18 -4.85
C ASN A 92 -17.55 -0.33 -3.62
N PHE A 93 -18.43 0.61 -3.26
CA PHE A 93 -18.35 1.33 -2.00
C PHE A 93 -19.68 1.38 -1.28
N TRP A 94 -19.60 1.35 0.05
CA TRP A 94 -20.69 1.67 0.95
C TRP A 94 -20.62 3.15 1.29
N SER A 95 -21.77 3.78 1.47
CA SER A 95 -21.86 5.18 1.92
C SER A 95 -22.20 5.24 3.39
N GLY A 96 -21.73 6.28 4.08
CA GLY A 96 -22.02 6.48 5.50
C GLY A 96 -21.49 7.82 6.02
N SER A 97 -21.35 7.92 7.33
CA SER A 97 -20.80 9.11 8.00
C SER A 97 -20.07 8.75 9.30
N GLN A 98 -18.97 9.43 9.59
CA GLN A 98 -18.33 9.37 10.89
C GLN A 98 -19.23 10.02 11.96
N PHE A 99 -19.29 9.43 13.15
CA PHE A 99 -19.91 10.03 14.33
C PHE A 99 -18.96 10.00 15.54
N PRO A 100 -19.22 10.73 16.64
CA PRO A 100 -18.35 10.72 17.81
C PRO A 100 -18.26 9.34 18.45
N ASN A 101 -17.04 8.86 18.71
CA ASN A 101 -16.84 7.60 19.44
C ASN A 101 -17.08 7.82 20.93
N THR A 102 -18.12 7.20 21.48
CA THR A 102 -18.48 7.25 22.91
C THR A 102 -18.46 5.87 23.59
N GLU A 103 -18.19 4.80 22.84
CA GLU A 103 -18.38 3.41 23.28
C GLU A 103 -17.08 2.59 23.27
N ILE A 104 -16.15 2.92 22.38
CA ILE A 104 -14.94 2.12 22.12
C ILE A 104 -13.72 2.84 22.71
N PRO A 105 -13.04 2.26 23.73
CA PRO A 105 -11.83 2.85 24.28
C PRO A 105 -10.72 3.03 23.24
N GLY A 106 -9.96 4.11 23.36
CA GLY A 106 -8.83 4.44 22.49
C GLY A 106 -9.17 5.48 21.41
N ASP A 107 -8.37 5.48 20.35
CA ASP A 107 -8.42 6.41 19.21
C ASP A 107 -9.28 5.89 18.04
N ALA A 108 -10.03 4.82 18.25
CA ALA A 108 -10.90 4.22 17.25
C ALA A 108 -11.92 5.24 16.70
N LYS A 109 -12.11 5.21 15.38
CA LYS A 109 -13.13 6.03 14.71
C LYS A 109 -14.38 5.21 14.45
N THR A 110 -15.54 5.77 14.79
CA THR A 110 -16.85 5.14 14.62
C THR A 110 -17.62 5.76 13.45
N PHE A 111 -18.32 4.92 12.70
CA PHE A 111 -19.06 5.30 11.51
C PHE A 111 -20.38 4.55 11.44
N ASN A 112 -21.44 5.19 10.94
CA ASN A 112 -22.68 4.52 10.56
C ASN A 112 -22.68 4.38 9.04
N LEU A 113 -22.85 3.15 8.55
CA LEU A 113 -22.78 2.80 7.12
C LEU A 113 -24.11 2.20 6.67
N GLY A 114 -24.57 2.60 5.49
CA GLY A 114 -25.61 1.90 4.76
C GLY A 114 -25.07 0.60 4.19
N ILE A 115 -25.52 -0.53 4.72
CA ILE A 115 -25.02 -1.89 4.44
C ILE A 115 -25.80 -2.63 3.35
N ARG A 116 -26.96 -2.10 2.93
CA ARG A 116 -27.88 -2.79 2.00
C ARG A 116 -27.60 -2.53 0.52
N VAL A 117 -27.03 -1.37 0.19
CA VAL A 117 -26.81 -0.94 -1.20
C VAL A 117 -25.40 -0.40 -1.30
N ASP A 118 -24.58 -1.06 -2.09
CA ASP A 118 -23.30 -0.54 -2.51
C ASP A 118 -23.37 0.08 -3.91
N ARG A 119 -22.34 0.84 -4.27
CA ARG A 119 -22.26 1.58 -5.53
C ARG A 119 -20.95 1.28 -6.25
N PRO A 120 -20.96 1.15 -7.58
CA PRO A 120 -19.74 0.83 -8.33
C PRO A 120 -18.73 1.97 -8.24
N THR A 121 -17.49 1.66 -7.88
CA THR A 121 -16.42 2.68 -7.86
C THR A 121 -15.88 2.98 -9.27
N GLY A 122 -15.97 2.02 -10.20
CA GLY A 122 -15.17 2.05 -11.44
C GLY A 122 -13.76 1.47 -11.28
N LEU A 123 -13.46 0.84 -10.14
CA LEU A 123 -12.24 0.07 -9.91
C LEU A 123 -12.51 -1.43 -10.09
N ARG A 124 -11.54 -2.11 -10.66
CA ARG A 124 -11.46 -3.55 -10.85
C ARG A 124 -10.34 -4.12 -10.00
N CYS A 125 -10.50 -5.36 -9.58
CA CYS A 125 -9.48 -6.11 -8.85
C CYS A 125 -9.17 -7.42 -9.57
N TYR A 126 -7.89 -7.80 -9.59
CA TYR A 126 -7.38 -8.98 -10.25
C TYR A 126 -6.30 -9.62 -9.38
N TRP A 127 -6.32 -10.93 -9.28
CA TRP A 127 -5.25 -11.66 -8.62
C TRP A 127 -4.12 -11.96 -9.61
N GLU A 128 -2.88 -11.61 -9.24
CA GLU A 128 -1.68 -11.79 -10.06
C GLU A 128 -0.88 -12.98 -9.54
N GLU A 129 -1.16 -14.19 -10.04
CA GLU A 129 -0.58 -15.46 -9.55
C GLU A 129 0.96 -15.43 -9.50
N ASP A 130 1.62 -14.96 -10.57
CA ASP A 130 3.09 -14.87 -10.65
C ASP A 130 3.69 -14.01 -9.53
N LYS A 131 3.00 -12.94 -9.15
CA LYS A 131 3.42 -11.97 -8.12
C LYS A 131 2.91 -12.32 -6.72
N GLY A 132 1.94 -13.24 -6.60
CA GLY A 132 1.26 -13.54 -5.34
C GLY A 132 0.66 -12.30 -4.69
N THR A 133 -0.03 -11.45 -5.46
CA THR A 133 -0.60 -10.20 -4.95
C THR A 133 -1.87 -9.78 -5.67
N LEU A 134 -2.63 -8.87 -5.06
CA LEU A 134 -3.80 -8.24 -5.66
C LEU A 134 -3.37 -7.02 -6.49
N ARG A 135 -3.71 -7.02 -7.79
CA ARG A 135 -3.75 -5.82 -8.63
C ARG A 135 -5.11 -5.15 -8.53
N ILE A 136 -5.11 -3.82 -8.56
CA ILE A 136 -6.28 -2.98 -8.80
C ILE A 136 -6.01 -1.98 -9.92
N GLU A 137 -7.04 -1.63 -10.68
CA GLU A 137 -6.99 -0.63 -11.76
C GLU A 137 -8.36 0.00 -11.98
N SER A 138 -8.40 1.19 -12.55
CA SER A 138 -9.65 1.87 -12.91
C SER A 138 -10.11 1.43 -14.30
N ASP A 139 -11.36 0.97 -14.44
CA ASP A 139 -11.97 0.67 -15.75
C ASP A 139 -12.57 1.91 -16.42
N ARG A 140 -12.89 2.95 -15.63
CA ARG A 140 -13.33 4.26 -16.08
C ARG A 140 -12.91 5.34 -15.11
N MET A 141 -12.92 6.60 -15.56
CA MET A 141 -12.82 7.73 -14.66
C MET A 141 -14.08 7.78 -13.78
N THR A 142 -13.90 8.04 -12.49
CA THR A 142 -14.96 8.05 -11.48
C THR A 142 -14.96 9.36 -10.73
N ASP A 143 -16.13 9.98 -10.59
CA ASP A 143 -16.29 11.20 -9.80
C ASP A 143 -16.06 10.93 -8.30
N TYR A 144 -16.21 9.68 -7.87
CA TYR A 144 -16.33 9.29 -6.46
C TYR A 144 -15.01 8.99 -5.74
N PHE A 145 -13.88 8.87 -6.45
CA PHE A 145 -12.48 8.90 -5.96
C PHE A 145 -11.54 8.14 -6.93
N PRO A 146 -10.57 8.79 -7.59
CA PRO A 146 -9.59 8.09 -8.42
C PRO A 146 -8.48 7.45 -7.56
N MET A 147 -8.78 6.31 -6.91
CA MET A 147 -7.78 5.55 -6.13
C MET A 147 -6.58 5.18 -6.98
N VAL A 148 -6.83 4.82 -8.24
CA VAL A 148 -5.82 4.54 -9.25
C VAL A 148 -6.13 5.42 -10.46
N ILE A 149 -5.13 6.12 -10.98
CA ILE A 149 -5.28 6.90 -12.21
C ILE A 149 -5.66 5.96 -13.37
N LEU A 150 -6.53 6.41 -14.27
CA LEU A 150 -7.02 5.60 -15.40
C LEU A 150 -5.85 5.07 -16.24
N GLY A 151 -5.85 3.77 -16.54
CA GLY A 151 -4.76 3.08 -17.24
C GLY A 151 -3.52 2.77 -16.38
N LYS A 152 -3.53 3.07 -15.07
CA LYS A 152 -2.50 2.64 -14.11
C LYS A 152 -2.97 1.41 -13.33
N LYS A 153 -1.98 0.71 -12.75
CA LYS A 153 -2.15 -0.53 -12.00
C LYS A 153 -1.49 -0.36 -10.64
N ALA A 154 -2.26 -0.49 -9.56
CA ALA A 154 -1.70 -0.55 -8.21
C ALA A 154 -1.70 -1.99 -7.70
N TYR A 155 -0.68 -2.33 -6.92
CA TYR A 155 -0.48 -3.65 -6.37
C TYR A 155 -0.48 -3.56 -4.84
N LEU A 156 -1.03 -4.58 -4.19
CA LEU A 156 -0.96 -4.72 -2.74
C LEU A 156 0.50 -4.98 -2.31
N GLU A 157 1.01 -4.14 -1.41
CA GLU A 157 2.34 -4.26 -0.80
C GLU A 157 2.34 -5.49 0.13
N THR A 158 2.99 -6.57 -0.31
CA THR A 158 2.86 -7.89 0.33
C THR A 158 3.55 -7.97 1.69
N SER A 159 4.63 -7.22 1.89
CA SER A 159 5.42 -7.18 3.13
C SER A 159 4.76 -6.42 4.29
N SER A 160 3.76 -5.57 4.00
CA SER A 160 3.09 -4.73 4.99
C SER A 160 1.62 -5.09 5.23
N PHE A 161 1.11 -6.09 4.49
CA PHE A 161 -0.26 -6.57 4.56
C PHE A 161 -0.52 -7.34 5.87
N ILE A 162 -1.46 -6.82 6.67
CA ILE A 162 -1.82 -7.38 7.98
C ILE A 162 -3.34 -7.39 8.10
N ASN A 163 -3.91 -8.52 8.51
CA ASN A 163 -5.34 -8.67 8.73
C ASN A 163 -5.63 -9.32 10.08
N HIS A 164 -6.71 -8.87 10.72
CA HIS A 164 -7.23 -9.44 11.97
C HIS A 164 -8.68 -9.86 11.73
N ARG A 165 -9.06 -11.03 12.24
CA ARG A 165 -10.37 -11.60 11.91
C ARG A 165 -11.52 -10.83 12.56
N THR A 166 -11.35 -10.38 13.80
CA THR A 166 -12.40 -9.76 14.63
C THR A 166 -11.95 -8.44 15.26
N ILE A 167 -12.93 -7.72 15.84
CA ILE A 167 -12.70 -6.44 16.52
C ILE A 167 -11.86 -6.59 17.80
N GLU A 168 -11.96 -7.72 18.50
CA GLU A 168 -11.15 -8.04 19.70
C GLU A 168 -9.68 -8.22 19.32
N MET A 169 -9.41 -8.94 18.22
CA MET A 169 -8.06 -9.17 17.73
C MET A 169 -7.38 -7.86 17.34
N VAL A 170 -8.04 -7.00 16.55
CA VAL A 170 -7.44 -5.71 16.14
C VAL A 170 -7.31 -4.73 17.31
N LYS A 171 -8.19 -4.79 18.32
CA LYS A 171 -8.04 -4.03 19.57
C LYS A 171 -6.77 -4.42 20.30
N ALA A 172 -6.54 -5.73 20.51
CA ALA A 172 -5.39 -6.26 21.23
C ALA A 172 -4.05 -6.15 20.46
N ALA A 173 -4.09 -6.10 19.13
CA ALA A 173 -2.89 -6.07 18.30
C ALA A 173 -2.08 -4.75 18.45
N GLN A 174 -0.74 -4.87 18.54
CA GLN A 174 0.16 -3.71 18.52
C GLN A 174 0.21 -3.05 17.13
N VAL A 175 0.24 -3.85 16.07
CA VAL A 175 0.16 -3.37 14.68
C VAL A 175 -1.26 -3.61 14.18
N LYS A 176 -1.95 -2.55 13.73
CA LYS A 176 -3.34 -2.65 13.28
C LYS A 176 -3.42 -3.22 11.86
N SER A 177 -4.59 -3.76 11.49
CA SER A 177 -4.83 -4.29 10.15
C SER A 177 -4.72 -3.20 9.09
N GLN A 178 -4.09 -3.50 7.96
CA GLN A 178 -3.97 -2.59 6.82
C GLN A 178 -3.73 -3.34 5.51
N ALA A 179 -4.20 -2.74 4.41
CA ALA A 179 -3.89 -3.12 3.05
C ALA A 179 -3.34 -1.89 2.32
N ILE A 180 -2.08 -1.94 1.89
CA ILE A 180 -1.39 -0.82 1.27
C ILE A 180 -1.28 -1.07 -0.23
N PHE A 181 -1.87 -0.20 -1.04
CA PHE A 181 -1.78 -0.26 -2.49
C PHE A 181 -0.76 0.75 -3.01
N ILE A 182 0.10 0.30 -3.91
CA ILE A 182 1.20 1.08 -4.48
C ILE A 182 1.15 1.05 -6.00
N TYR A 183 1.28 2.22 -6.63
CA TYR A 183 1.54 2.35 -8.07
C TYR A 183 2.50 3.49 -8.37
N GLU A 184 3.01 3.49 -9.60
CA GLU A 184 3.90 4.52 -10.13
C GLU A 184 3.26 5.16 -11.36
N ASP A 185 3.58 6.44 -11.57
CA ASP A 185 3.12 7.23 -12.71
C ASP A 185 4.22 8.23 -13.15
N VAL A 186 4.05 8.80 -14.34
CA VAL A 186 4.89 9.87 -14.87
C VAL A 186 4.01 11.12 -15.00
N ASP A 187 4.05 11.96 -13.96
CA ASP A 187 3.34 13.24 -13.94
C ASP A 187 4.06 14.24 -14.86
N PRO A 188 3.36 14.93 -15.80
CA PRO A 188 4.00 15.85 -16.75
C PRO A 188 4.76 17.03 -16.13
N LYS A 189 4.53 17.35 -14.85
CA LYS A 189 5.17 18.46 -14.12
C LYS A 189 6.16 17.96 -13.06
N LEU A 190 5.90 16.79 -12.46
CA LEU A 190 6.70 16.25 -11.34
C LEU A 190 7.63 15.10 -11.74
N GLY A 191 7.51 14.57 -12.96
CA GLY A 191 8.27 13.42 -13.42
C GLY A 191 7.76 12.11 -12.81
N ASN A 192 8.67 11.19 -12.46
CA ASN A 192 8.31 9.91 -11.87
C ASN A 192 7.75 10.13 -10.45
N VAL A 193 6.51 9.70 -10.23
CA VAL A 193 5.83 9.78 -8.94
C VAL A 193 5.37 8.40 -8.49
N LYS A 194 5.41 8.16 -7.18
CA LYS A 194 4.93 6.93 -6.54
C LYS A 194 3.75 7.26 -5.64
N TYR A 195 2.66 6.53 -5.76
CA TYR A 195 1.48 6.66 -4.91
C TYR A 195 1.45 5.50 -3.90
N LYS A 196 1.06 5.81 -2.66
CA LYS A 196 0.81 4.83 -1.59
C LYS A 196 -0.53 5.14 -0.94
N ILE A 197 -1.44 4.16 -0.95
CA ILE A 197 -2.80 4.31 -0.43
C ILE A 197 -3.03 3.23 0.62
N THR A 198 -3.22 3.64 1.86
CA THR A 198 -3.42 2.74 3.00
C THR A 198 -4.92 2.62 3.26
N LEU A 199 -5.46 1.42 3.06
CA LEU A 199 -6.80 1.05 3.48
C LEU A 199 -6.74 0.29 4.80
N LYS A 200 -7.75 0.47 5.65
CA LYS A 200 -7.94 -0.28 6.90
C LYS A 200 -9.31 -0.95 6.93
N PRO A 201 -9.44 -2.23 7.31
CA PRO A 201 -10.73 -2.88 7.43
C PRO A 201 -11.54 -2.26 8.58
N MET A 202 -12.84 -2.11 8.35
CA MET A 202 -13.80 -1.66 9.34
C MET A 202 -14.54 -2.87 9.92
N TYR A 203 -14.83 -2.82 11.21
CA TYR A 203 -15.45 -3.92 11.95
C TYR A 203 -16.81 -3.49 12.43
N GLU A 204 -17.86 -4.23 12.04
CA GLU A 204 -19.19 -4.05 12.62
C GLU A 204 -19.12 -4.34 14.11
N TYR A 205 -19.66 -3.43 14.94
CA TYR A 205 -19.68 -3.59 16.39
C TYR A 205 -21.09 -3.45 16.98
N TYR A 206 -22.01 -2.80 16.26
CA TYR A 206 -23.39 -2.66 16.68
C TYR A 206 -24.33 -2.59 15.47
N ARG A 207 -25.46 -3.28 15.59
CA ARG A 207 -26.60 -3.18 14.69
C ARG A 207 -27.86 -3.32 15.53
N GLU A 208 -28.82 -2.43 15.35
CA GLU A 208 -30.09 -2.48 16.08
C GLU A 208 -30.87 -3.77 15.72
N PRO A 209 -31.56 -4.43 16.67
CA PRO A 209 -32.35 -5.62 16.36
C PRO A 209 -33.36 -5.38 15.24
N ASN A 210 -33.37 -6.27 14.24
CA ASN A 210 -34.15 -6.18 13.00
C ASN A 210 -33.76 -5.06 12.01
N GLN A 211 -32.74 -4.26 12.31
CA GLN A 211 -32.20 -3.31 11.33
C GLN A 211 -31.52 -4.05 10.16
N GLN A 212 -31.82 -3.60 8.93
CA GLN A 212 -31.34 -4.19 7.68
C GLN A 212 -30.65 -3.18 6.75
N TRP A 213 -30.82 -1.88 7.01
CA TRP A 213 -30.31 -0.81 6.15
C TRP A 213 -28.94 -0.32 6.58
N ASP A 214 -28.73 -0.16 7.88
CA ASP A 214 -27.55 0.49 8.45
C ASP A 214 -26.93 -0.34 9.60
N ALA A 215 -25.62 -0.19 9.80
CA ALA A 215 -24.94 -0.69 11.00
C ALA A 215 -23.76 0.22 11.38
N ASN A 216 -23.31 0.10 12.64
CA ASN A 216 -22.20 0.87 13.18
C ASN A 216 -20.90 0.07 13.10
N PHE A 217 -19.88 0.72 12.55
CA PHE A 217 -18.56 0.17 12.28
C PHE A 217 -17.48 0.98 13.00
N ALA A 218 -16.38 0.30 13.34
CA ALA A 218 -15.20 0.90 13.93
C ALA A 218 -13.94 0.58 13.10
N VAL A 219 -12.99 1.52 13.08
CA VAL A 219 -11.65 1.34 12.53
C VAL A 219 -10.59 1.77 13.54
N PHE A 220 -9.47 1.05 13.55
CA PHE A 220 -8.35 1.15 14.50
C PHE A 220 -7.06 1.38 13.72
#